data_AF-H2ZLJ9-F1
#
_entry.id   AF-H2ZLJ9-F1
#
_cell.length_a   1.000
_cell.length_b   1.000
_cell.length_c   1.000
_cell.angle_alpha   90.00
_cell.angle_beta   90.00
_cell.angle_gamma   90.00
#
_symmetry.space_group_name_H-M   'P 1'
#
loop_
_entity.id
_entity.type
_entity.pdbx_description
1 polymer ?
#
loop_
_entity_poly.entity_id
_entity_poly.type
_entity_poly.pdbx_seq_one_letter_code
_entity_poly.pdbx_strand_id
1 'polypeptide(L)'
;SLIQGCNPIMATQRSKMQSHRTVINQQLNKQMRLRAGAENLFNATENLKVKETVALELSFVNSNLQLLKEELSELNSTVEPYQSTRQTVSIPLVPLGLKDTKELVFAQTFEDYISEHYSEDPESFSEEIADFADLRNSTRTPSRNHDGAVLLLEYYNQLYFIENRFFPPYKPLGVYFHWYDSITGLPAAQRSISLEKASTLFNLGALYSQIGTRADRTRRRGIEIAVDSFQHAAGAFNYLKLNFSNAPTADLSHSILSALMWLMLAQGQECVLEMRVLGGFEIELGKCASVAQEAIKVSDKYNLAFKSMNSDVTKPIVPYTWLNMSEVKTHHYRALAHYYAAIGLLEQHAEPLEITKLMESLYLNRDDDIPGPDDVAKRKEDRRRLGKSHLRQSVYYHERALQTHSLCKLPRTNDVLKEYLQHAHTRSVVKLDEMDSEEDFFDIVEAPDIQGRVARAGPLSLFSVHHRLGAHRTITLSNDEHVCSFTLQGESPVSITKLDLKAKQLGLRNEDIILSVNDEDVRWYGHNQV
;
A
#
# COMPACT_ATOMS: atom_id res chain seq x y z
N SER A 1 -12.06 -32.19 -9.39
CA SER A 1 -13.24 -31.64 -8.71
C SER A 1 -13.17 -30.13 -8.82
N LEU A 2 -14.12 -29.51 -9.52
CA LEU A 2 -14.23 -28.05 -9.64
C LEU A 2 -14.37 -27.45 -8.23
N ILE A 3 -13.57 -26.41 -7.93
CA ILE A 3 -13.66 -25.70 -6.65
C ILE A 3 -14.99 -24.93 -6.65
N GLN A 4 -15.91 -25.29 -5.77
CA GLN A 4 -17.21 -24.63 -5.67
C GLN A 4 -17.15 -23.40 -4.75
N GLY A 5 -17.87 -22.34 -5.12
CA GLY A 5 -18.08 -21.17 -4.26
C GLY A 5 -18.97 -21.48 -3.04
N CYS A 6 -19.09 -20.52 -2.13
CA CYS A 6 -20.06 -20.60 -1.03
C CYS A 6 -21.50 -20.60 -1.58
N ASN A 7 -22.42 -21.28 -0.87
CA ASN A 7 -23.82 -21.46 -1.28
C ASN A 7 -24.46 -20.15 -1.84
N PRO A 8 -24.79 -20.11 -3.14
CA PRO A 8 -25.28 -18.89 -3.81
C PRO A 8 -26.74 -18.53 -3.44
N ILE A 9 -27.48 -19.46 -2.84
CA ILE A 9 -28.91 -19.27 -2.46
C ILE A 9 -29.04 -18.45 -1.18
N MET A 10 -28.00 -18.41 -0.34
CA MET A 10 -27.98 -17.54 0.83
C MET A 10 -27.54 -16.14 0.41
N ALA A 11 -28.46 -15.16 0.48
CA ALA A 11 -28.10 -13.74 0.35
C ALA A 11 -27.03 -13.40 1.40
N THR A 12 -25.77 -13.37 0.95
CA THR A 12 -24.62 -13.06 1.79
C THR A 12 -24.81 -11.68 2.44
N GLN A 13 -24.22 -11.45 3.62
CA GLN A 13 -24.24 -10.11 4.22
C GLN A 13 -23.70 -9.05 3.25
N ARG A 14 -22.71 -9.43 2.42
CA ARG A 14 -22.20 -8.63 1.31
C ARG A 14 -23.28 -8.25 0.29
N SER A 15 -24.03 -9.21 -0.25
CA SER A 15 -25.07 -8.92 -1.25
C SER A 15 -26.21 -8.08 -0.67
N LYS A 16 -26.51 -8.23 0.62
CA LYS A 16 -27.44 -7.35 1.35
C LYS A 16 -26.91 -5.91 1.44
N MET A 17 -25.64 -5.73 1.82
CA MET A 17 -25.02 -4.40 1.84
C MET A 17 -24.99 -3.76 0.46
N GLN A 18 -24.65 -4.51 -0.58
CA GLN A 18 -24.63 -3.96 -1.94
C GLN A 18 -26.04 -3.59 -2.44
N SER A 19 -27.05 -4.38 -2.06
CA SER A 19 -28.46 -4.02 -2.33
C SER A 19 -28.82 -2.71 -1.64
N HIS A 20 -28.41 -2.52 -0.38
CA HIS A 20 -28.61 -1.28 0.37
C HIS A 20 -27.86 -0.11 -0.29
N ARG A 21 -26.58 -0.26 -0.66
CA ARG A 21 -25.82 0.75 -1.42
C ARG A 21 -26.54 1.14 -2.71
N THR A 22 -27.09 0.17 -3.42
CA THR A 22 -27.83 0.41 -4.67
C THR A 22 -29.08 1.25 -4.42
N VAL A 23 -29.83 0.95 -3.36
CA VAL A 23 -31.03 1.73 -2.96
C VAL A 23 -30.64 3.17 -2.59
N ILE A 24 -29.61 3.37 -1.77
CA ILE A 24 -29.14 4.71 -1.40
C ILE A 24 -28.67 5.49 -2.63
N ASN A 25 -27.89 4.87 -3.53
CA ASN A 25 -27.43 5.50 -4.77
C ASN A 25 -28.60 5.89 -5.69
N GLN A 26 -29.65 5.07 -5.78
CA GLN A 26 -30.87 5.42 -6.52
C GLN A 26 -31.59 6.62 -5.90
N GLN A 27 -31.67 6.68 -4.57
CA GLN A 27 -32.25 7.80 -3.84
C GLN A 27 -31.43 9.08 -4.00
N LEU A 28 -30.10 9.00 -3.91
CA LEU A 28 -29.18 10.11 -4.18
C LEU A 28 -29.37 10.65 -5.60
N ASN A 29 -29.42 9.79 -6.61
CA ASN A 29 -29.67 10.19 -8.00
C ASN A 29 -31.06 10.83 -8.19
N LYS A 30 -32.07 10.38 -7.45
CA LYS A 30 -33.39 11.02 -7.44
C LYS A 30 -33.32 12.42 -6.82
N GLN A 31 -32.70 12.55 -5.65
CA GLN A 31 -32.57 13.83 -4.94
C GLN A 31 -31.70 14.84 -5.72
N MET A 32 -30.61 14.41 -6.36
CA MET A 32 -29.79 15.26 -7.22
C MET A 32 -30.57 15.81 -8.41
N ARG A 33 -31.43 14.99 -9.04
CA ARG A 33 -32.32 15.44 -10.12
C ARG A 33 -33.38 16.42 -9.63
N LEU A 34 -33.98 16.17 -8.46
CA LEU A 34 -34.91 17.11 -7.83
C LEU A 34 -34.24 18.45 -7.52
N ARG A 35 -33.03 18.43 -6.97
CA ARG A 35 -32.23 19.62 -6.71
C ARG A 35 -31.99 20.43 -7.98
N ALA A 36 -31.51 19.79 -9.05
CA ALA A 36 -31.25 20.47 -10.31
C ALA A 36 -32.55 21.06 -10.91
N GLY A 37 -33.67 20.34 -10.82
CA GLY A 37 -34.98 20.84 -11.24
C GLY A 37 -35.44 22.05 -10.42
N ALA A 38 -35.25 22.01 -9.10
CA ALA A 38 -35.58 23.11 -8.20
C ALA A 38 -34.67 24.34 -8.41
N GLU A 39 -33.36 24.16 -8.61
CA GLU A 39 -32.42 25.25 -8.95
C GLU A 39 -32.82 25.92 -10.26
N ASN A 40 -33.17 25.13 -11.29
CA ASN A 40 -33.64 25.67 -12.57
C ASN A 40 -34.94 26.48 -12.40
N LEU A 41 -35.91 25.97 -11.63
CA LEU A 41 -37.16 26.68 -11.36
C LEU A 41 -36.94 27.97 -10.56
N PHE A 42 -36.05 27.93 -9.56
CA PHE A 42 -35.67 29.09 -8.76
C PHE A 42 -35.07 30.21 -9.61
N ASN A 43 -34.21 29.84 -10.55
CA ASN A 43 -33.55 30.77 -11.47
C ASN A 43 -34.51 31.30 -12.55
N ALA A 44 -35.47 30.48 -12.99
CA ALA A 44 -36.40 30.84 -14.06
C ALA A 44 -37.63 31.64 -13.61
N THR A 45 -38.03 31.53 -12.34
CA THR A 45 -39.22 32.23 -11.84
C THR A 45 -38.90 33.64 -11.37
N GLU A 46 -39.78 34.61 -11.65
CA GLU A 46 -39.70 35.97 -11.08
C GLU A 46 -40.67 36.17 -9.90
N ASN A 47 -41.52 35.18 -9.61
CA ASN A 47 -42.51 35.26 -8.54
C ASN A 47 -41.88 34.99 -7.17
N LEU A 48 -41.91 35.98 -6.28
CA LEU A 48 -41.31 35.89 -4.93
C LEU A 48 -41.84 34.70 -4.11
N LYS A 49 -43.15 34.44 -4.11
CA LYS A 49 -43.73 33.34 -3.32
C LYS A 49 -43.26 31.98 -3.83
N VAL A 50 -43.12 31.85 -5.16
CA VAL A 50 -42.59 30.64 -5.78
C VAL A 50 -41.10 30.49 -5.43
N LYS A 51 -40.31 31.58 -5.48
CA LYS A 51 -38.90 31.54 -5.04
C LYS A 51 -38.73 31.11 -3.59
N GLU A 52 -39.51 31.66 -2.66
CA GLU A 52 -39.43 31.30 -1.23
C GLU A 52 -39.77 29.82 -1.02
N THR A 53 -40.81 29.33 -1.69
CA THR A 53 -41.21 27.91 -1.63
C THR A 53 -40.11 27.01 -2.20
N VAL A 54 -39.53 27.37 -3.35
CA VAL A 54 -38.46 26.59 -3.98
C VAL A 54 -37.17 26.64 -3.15
N ALA A 55 -36.86 27.76 -2.50
CA ALA A 55 -35.70 27.86 -1.60
C ALA A 55 -35.85 26.94 -0.38
N LEU A 56 -37.05 26.87 0.20
CA LEU A 56 -37.37 25.95 1.29
C LEU A 56 -37.23 24.49 0.82
N GLU A 57 -37.80 24.12 -0.32
CA GLU A 57 -37.64 22.78 -0.91
C GLU A 57 -36.18 22.45 -1.21
N LEU A 58 -35.39 23.39 -1.72
CA LEU A 58 -33.95 23.22 -1.93
C LEU A 58 -33.22 22.92 -0.60
N SER A 59 -33.62 23.56 0.50
CA SER A 59 -33.05 23.28 1.82
C SER A 59 -33.36 21.85 2.28
N PHE A 60 -34.59 21.36 2.07
CA PHE A 60 -34.98 19.99 2.37
C PHE A 60 -34.25 18.97 1.50
N VAL A 61 -34.15 19.21 0.20
CA VAL A 61 -33.41 18.34 -0.73
C VAL A 61 -31.93 18.29 -0.37
N ASN A 62 -31.30 19.42 -0.01
CA ASN A 62 -29.90 19.45 0.43
C ASN A 62 -29.70 18.68 1.74
N SER A 63 -30.61 18.81 2.71
CA SER A 63 -30.57 18.04 3.95
C SER A 63 -30.71 16.54 3.69
N ASN A 64 -31.66 16.12 2.85
CA ASN A 64 -31.82 14.72 2.44
C ASN A 64 -30.59 14.18 1.71
N LEU A 65 -29.99 14.96 0.81
CA LEU A 65 -28.74 14.59 0.14
C LEU A 65 -27.59 14.39 1.13
N GLN A 66 -27.51 15.21 2.17
CA GLN A 66 -26.50 15.07 3.21
C GLN A 66 -26.72 13.78 4.01
N LEU A 67 -27.94 13.50 4.47
CA LEU A 67 -28.26 12.28 5.21
C LEU A 67 -27.94 11.02 4.40
N LEU A 68 -28.34 10.98 3.13
CA LEU A 68 -28.05 9.84 2.25
C LEU A 68 -26.55 9.66 1.98
N LYS A 69 -25.77 10.75 1.90
CA LYS A 69 -24.31 10.69 1.77
C LYS A 69 -23.65 10.19 3.05
N GLU A 70 -24.15 10.59 4.21
CA GLU A 70 -23.68 10.12 5.51
C GLU A 70 -23.96 8.63 5.68
N GLU A 71 -25.18 8.17 5.38
CA GLU A 71 -25.57 6.75 5.40
C GLU A 71 -24.70 5.92 4.44
N LEU A 72 -24.47 6.40 3.22
CA LEU A 72 -23.60 5.71 2.25
C LEU A 72 -22.15 5.64 2.76
N SER A 73 -21.64 6.73 3.36
CA SER A 73 -20.30 6.79 3.91
C SER A 73 -20.10 5.81 5.08
N GLU A 74 -21.11 5.68 5.94
CA GLU A 74 -21.12 4.70 7.03
C GLU A 74 -21.12 3.26 6.48
N LEU A 75 -21.96 2.98 5.49
CA LEU A 75 -22.03 1.67 4.83
C LEU A 75 -20.75 1.32 4.05
N ASN A 76 -20.03 2.33 3.53
CA ASN A 76 -18.74 2.15 2.88
C ASN A 76 -17.57 1.98 3.87
N SER A 77 -17.71 2.57 5.06
CA SER A 77 -16.76 2.41 6.17
C SER A 77 -16.97 1.11 6.94
N THR A 78 -18.12 0.46 6.79
CA THR A 78 -18.46 -0.78 7.46
C THR A 78 -17.59 -1.93 6.96
N VAL A 79 -16.73 -2.42 7.86
CA VAL A 79 -15.84 -3.56 7.62
C VAL A 79 -16.32 -4.85 8.28
N GLU A 80 -17.40 -4.80 9.07
CA GLU A 80 -17.93 -5.94 9.85
C GLU A 80 -18.15 -7.22 9.03
N PRO A 81 -18.75 -7.19 7.81
CA PRO A 81 -18.92 -8.42 7.02
C PRO A 81 -17.57 -9.03 6.61
N TYR A 82 -16.52 -8.22 6.63
CA TYR A 82 -15.16 -8.59 6.25
C TYR A 82 -14.26 -8.88 7.47
N GLN A 83 -14.73 -8.70 8.69
CA GLN A 83 -13.97 -9.01 9.90
C GLN A 83 -14.30 -10.42 10.43
N SER A 84 -13.39 -10.98 11.22
CA SER A 84 -13.65 -12.22 11.96
C SER A 84 -14.47 -11.91 13.21
N THR A 85 -15.40 -12.80 13.58
CA THR A 85 -16.21 -12.72 14.82
C THR A 85 -15.40 -12.88 16.12
N ARG A 86 -14.07 -13.09 16.01
CA ARG A 86 -13.18 -13.22 17.17
C ARG A 86 -12.66 -11.83 17.55
N GLN A 87 -12.74 -11.48 18.83
CA GLN A 87 -12.06 -10.29 19.37
C GLN A 87 -10.57 -10.35 19.03
N THR A 88 -10.10 -9.42 18.21
CA THR A 88 -8.69 -9.33 17.84
C THR A 88 -7.96 -8.51 18.89
N VAL A 89 -6.92 -9.09 19.49
CA VAL A 89 -6.04 -8.37 20.42
C VAL A 89 -5.05 -7.47 19.67
N SER A 90 -4.90 -7.62 18.35
CA SER A 90 -3.94 -6.86 17.54
C SER A 90 -4.50 -5.54 17.01
N ILE A 91 -3.60 -4.62 16.64
CA ILE A 91 -3.95 -3.36 15.95
C ILE A 91 -4.79 -3.67 14.69
N PRO A 92 -5.92 -2.98 14.46
CA PRO A 92 -6.82 -3.29 13.36
C PRO A 92 -6.22 -3.01 11.98
N LEU A 93 -6.57 -3.83 10.98
CA LEU A 93 -6.20 -3.67 9.57
C LEU A 93 -7.45 -3.44 8.71
N VAL A 94 -7.28 -2.86 7.53
CA VAL A 94 -8.32 -2.62 6.51
C VAL A 94 -8.44 -3.82 5.58
N PRO A 95 -9.57 -4.55 5.60
CA PRO A 95 -9.98 -5.42 4.52
C PRO A 95 -10.73 -4.62 3.45
N LEU A 96 -10.59 -5.03 2.19
CA LEU A 96 -11.35 -4.46 1.07
C LEU A 96 -12.59 -5.30 0.76
N GLY A 97 -13.67 -4.62 0.37
CA GLY A 97 -14.85 -5.26 -0.17
C GLY A 97 -14.60 -5.84 -1.56
N LEU A 98 -15.23 -6.97 -1.86
CA LEU A 98 -15.24 -7.54 -3.20
C LEU A 98 -16.27 -6.79 -4.06
N LYS A 99 -15.93 -6.48 -5.31
CA LYS A 99 -16.86 -6.00 -6.35
C LYS A 99 -17.93 -7.06 -6.60
N ASP A 100 -19.19 -6.66 -6.54
CA ASP A 100 -20.33 -7.55 -6.85
C ASP A 100 -20.59 -7.63 -8.35
N THR A 101 -21.22 -8.73 -8.76
CA THR A 101 -21.62 -8.96 -10.14
C THR A 101 -22.94 -9.73 -10.21
N LYS A 102 -23.65 -9.58 -11.33
CA LYS A 102 -24.89 -10.32 -11.63
C LYS A 102 -24.58 -11.65 -12.28
N GLU A 103 -25.56 -12.54 -12.28
CA GLU A 103 -25.52 -13.73 -13.13
C GLU A 103 -25.36 -13.35 -14.60
N LEU A 104 -24.60 -14.17 -15.34
CA LEU A 104 -24.41 -14.02 -16.77
C LEU A 104 -24.79 -15.33 -17.44
N VAL A 105 -25.54 -15.21 -18.53
CA VAL A 105 -25.92 -16.34 -19.37
C VAL A 105 -25.03 -16.31 -20.61
N PHE A 106 -24.10 -17.27 -20.70
CA PHE A 106 -23.18 -17.39 -21.84
C PHE A 106 -23.71 -18.33 -22.93
N ALA A 107 -24.48 -19.35 -22.55
CA ALA A 107 -24.82 -20.50 -23.38
C ALA A 107 -25.34 -20.10 -24.77
N GLN A 108 -26.49 -19.44 -24.84
CA GLN A 108 -27.07 -19.01 -26.12
C GLN A 108 -26.10 -18.20 -26.98
N THR A 109 -25.37 -17.24 -26.39
CA THR A 109 -24.46 -16.37 -27.16
C THR A 109 -23.25 -17.13 -27.69
N PHE A 110 -22.76 -18.13 -26.96
CA PHE A 110 -21.64 -18.96 -27.41
C PHE A 110 -22.11 -20.00 -28.43
N GLU A 111 -23.27 -20.62 -28.22
CA GLU A 111 -23.89 -21.56 -29.15
C GLU A 111 -24.16 -20.90 -30.52
N ASP A 112 -24.78 -19.72 -30.51
CA ASP A 112 -25.03 -18.93 -31.73
C ASP A 112 -23.70 -18.62 -32.45
N TYR A 113 -22.65 -18.26 -31.70
CA TYR A 113 -21.34 -17.95 -32.27
C TYR A 113 -20.63 -19.19 -32.84
N ILE A 114 -20.74 -20.34 -32.18
CA ILE A 114 -20.18 -21.61 -32.66
C ILE A 114 -20.82 -22.00 -34.00
N SER A 115 -22.14 -21.92 -34.08
CA SER A 115 -22.89 -22.20 -35.30
C SER A 115 -22.57 -21.19 -36.41
N GLU A 116 -22.63 -19.89 -36.12
CA GLU A 116 -22.42 -18.84 -37.15
C GLU A 116 -20.97 -18.72 -37.63
N HIS A 117 -20.01 -18.77 -36.70
CA HIS A 117 -18.61 -18.45 -37.01
C HIS A 117 -17.77 -19.68 -37.31
N TYR A 118 -17.93 -20.74 -36.51
CA TYR A 118 -17.16 -21.97 -36.67
C TYR A 118 -17.87 -23.01 -37.55
N SER A 119 -19.17 -22.85 -37.83
CA SER A 119 -19.98 -23.82 -38.58
C SER A 119 -19.96 -25.21 -37.97
N GLU A 120 -19.86 -25.27 -36.64
CA GLU A 120 -19.86 -26.49 -35.83
C GLU A 120 -21.20 -26.64 -35.11
N ASP A 121 -21.51 -27.87 -34.66
CA ASP A 121 -22.71 -28.15 -33.86
C ASP A 121 -22.53 -27.68 -32.41
N PRO A 122 -23.33 -26.70 -31.91
CA PRO A 122 -23.19 -26.19 -30.56
C PRO A 122 -23.41 -27.23 -29.46
N GLU A 123 -24.24 -28.25 -29.71
CA GLU A 123 -24.55 -29.29 -28.73
C GLU A 123 -23.31 -30.10 -28.33
N SER A 124 -22.32 -30.18 -29.23
CA SER A 124 -21.05 -30.87 -28.97
C SER A 124 -20.17 -30.17 -27.92
N PHE A 125 -20.53 -28.95 -27.51
CA PHE A 125 -19.78 -28.13 -26.55
C PHE A 125 -20.61 -27.73 -25.32
N SER A 126 -21.79 -28.33 -25.12
CA SER A 126 -22.73 -27.95 -24.07
C SER A 126 -22.16 -28.17 -22.67
N GLU A 127 -21.37 -29.23 -22.47
CA GLU A 127 -20.70 -29.54 -21.20
C GLU A 127 -19.64 -28.48 -20.85
N GLU A 128 -18.77 -28.10 -21.79
CA GLU A 128 -17.73 -27.10 -21.56
C GLU A 128 -18.30 -25.69 -21.33
N ILE A 129 -19.40 -25.36 -22.03
CA ILE A 129 -20.13 -24.11 -21.82
C ILE A 129 -20.76 -24.08 -20.42
N ALA A 130 -21.35 -25.20 -19.98
CA ALA A 130 -21.92 -25.33 -18.65
C ALA A 130 -20.83 -25.22 -17.56
N ASP A 131 -19.72 -25.93 -17.72
CA ASP A 131 -18.57 -25.88 -16.80
C ASP A 131 -18.02 -24.46 -16.66
N PHE A 132 -17.88 -23.72 -17.77
CA PHE A 132 -17.44 -22.32 -17.74
C PHE A 132 -18.45 -21.41 -17.04
N ALA A 133 -19.76 -21.61 -17.28
CA ALA A 133 -20.81 -20.85 -16.62
C ALA A 133 -20.84 -21.11 -15.11
N ASP A 134 -20.64 -22.36 -14.68
CA ASP A 134 -20.59 -22.77 -13.29
C ASP A 134 -19.35 -22.25 -12.56
N LEU A 135 -18.18 -22.30 -13.22
CA LEU A 135 -16.95 -21.68 -12.72
C LEU A 135 -17.16 -20.18 -12.49
N ARG A 136 -17.73 -19.50 -13.48
CA ARG A 136 -18.04 -18.08 -13.41
C ARG A 136 -19.02 -17.79 -12.27
N ASN A 137 -20.10 -18.55 -12.13
CA ASN A 137 -21.07 -18.38 -11.07
C ASN A 137 -20.47 -18.59 -9.68
N SER A 138 -19.56 -19.55 -9.55
CA SER A 138 -18.81 -19.80 -8.31
C SER A 138 -17.97 -18.60 -7.87
N THR A 139 -17.39 -17.83 -8.82
CA THR A 139 -16.60 -16.62 -8.51
C THR A 139 -17.41 -15.47 -7.90
N ARG A 140 -18.74 -15.53 -7.90
CA ARG A 140 -19.60 -14.52 -7.26
C ARG A 140 -19.48 -14.59 -5.73
N THR A 141 -19.28 -15.79 -5.21
CA THR A 141 -19.25 -16.11 -3.77
C THR A 141 -17.97 -16.87 -3.39
N PRO A 142 -16.77 -16.35 -3.67
CA PRO A 142 -15.54 -17.05 -3.37
C PRO A 142 -15.39 -17.22 -1.85
N SER A 143 -14.86 -18.37 -1.43
CA SER A 143 -14.54 -18.62 -0.02
C SER A 143 -13.45 -17.65 0.46
N ARG A 144 -13.51 -17.26 1.73
CA ARG A 144 -12.62 -16.25 2.32
C ARG A 144 -11.28 -16.84 2.78
N ASN A 145 -10.68 -17.66 1.91
CA ASN A 145 -9.48 -18.45 2.16
C ASN A 145 -8.69 -18.64 0.84
N HIS A 146 -7.63 -19.44 0.88
CA HIS A 146 -6.79 -19.71 -0.29
C HIS A 146 -7.57 -20.36 -1.45
N ASP A 147 -8.52 -21.26 -1.18
CA ASP A 147 -9.32 -21.92 -2.21
C ASP A 147 -10.13 -20.93 -3.04
N GLY A 148 -10.66 -19.87 -2.40
CA GLY A 148 -11.38 -18.81 -3.13
C GLY A 148 -10.46 -17.97 -4.00
N ALA A 149 -9.18 -17.82 -3.62
CA ALA A 149 -8.19 -17.14 -4.44
C ALA A 149 -7.81 -17.99 -5.65
N VAL A 150 -7.68 -19.32 -5.47
CA VAL A 150 -7.47 -20.27 -6.57
C VAL A 150 -8.65 -20.24 -7.54
N LEU A 151 -9.89 -20.26 -7.05
CA LEU A 151 -11.10 -20.15 -7.86
C LEU A 151 -11.11 -18.90 -8.74
N LEU A 152 -10.79 -17.73 -8.17
CA LEU A 152 -10.73 -16.48 -8.95
C LEU A 152 -9.61 -16.49 -9.99
N LEU A 153 -8.45 -17.08 -9.66
CA LEU A 153 -7.33 -17.20 -10.58
C LEU A 153 -7.63 -18.18 -11.72
N GLU A 154 -8.27 -19.30 -11.42
CA GLU A 154 -8.72 -20.29 -12.40
C GLU A 154 -9.68 -19.65 -13.41
N TYR A 155 -10.70 -18.93 -12.92
CA TYR A 155 -11.61 -18.19 -13.78
C TYR A 155 -10.90 -17.13 -14.62
N TYR A 156 -10.00 -16.34 -14.03
CA TYR A 156 -9.20 -15.34 -14.75
C TYR A 156 -8.38 -15.97 -15.89
N ASN A 157 -7.79 -17.14 -15.65
CA ASN A 157 -7.06 -17.88 -16.67
C ASN A 157 -7.98 -18.38 -17.79
N GLN A 158 -9.18 -18.87 -17.45
CA GLN A 158 -10.17 -19.26 -18.47
C GLN A 158 -10.63 -18.09 -19.34
N LEU A 159 -10.74 -16.88 -18.78
CA LEU A 159 -11.07 -15.68 -19.55
C LEU A 159 -10.04 -15.37 -20.65
N TYR A 160 -8.79 -15.81 -20.54
CA TYR A 160 -7.82 -15.70 -21.63
C TYR A 160 -8.22 -16.54 -22.85
N PHE A 161 -8.58 -17.81 -22.62
CA PHE A 161 -9.00 -18.70 -23.71
C PHE A 161 -10.34 -18.29 -24.30
N ILE A 162 -11.28 -17.84 -23.46
CA ILE A 162 -12.59 -17.36 -23.89
C ILE A 162 -12.47 -16.08 -24.72
N GLU A 163 -11.65 -15.11 -24.32
CA GLU A 163 -11.42 -13.88 -25.11
C GLU A 163 -10.95 -14.22 -26.53
N ASN A 164 -9.95 -15.09 -26.65
CA ASN A 164 -9.33 -15.41 -27.94
C ASN A 164 -10.22 -16.23 -28.89
N ARG A 165 -11.27 -16.88 -28.37
CA ARG A 165 -12.22 -17.67 -29.19
C ARG A 165 -13.49 -16.88 -29.50
N PHE A 166 -14.06 -16.24 -28.49
CA PHE A 166 -15.42 -15.71 -28.59
C PHE A 166 -15.47 -14.19 -28.78
N PHE A 167 -14.43 -13.44 -28.40
CA PHE A 167 -14.48 -11.98 -28.37
C PHE A 167 -13.55 -11.32 -29.42
N PRO A 168 -13.85 -11.41 -30.73
CA PRO A 168 -13.06 -10.74 -31.74
C PRO A 168 -13.20 -9.21 -31.62
N PRO A 169 -12.13 -8.43 -31.89
CA PRO A 169 -12.14 -6.98 -31.71
C PRO A 169 -13.11 -6.24 -32.65
N TYR A 170 -13.52 -6.86 -33.75
CA TYR A 170 -14.39 -6.27 -34.78
C TYR A 170 -15.88 -6.64 -34.67
N LYS A 171 -16.25 -7.66 -33.88
CA LYS A 171 -17.65 -8.09 -33.69
C LYS A 171 -17.89 -8.30 -32.19
N PRO A 172 -18.34 -7.28 -31.46
CA PRO A 172 -18.66 -7.46 -30.06
C PRO A 172 -19.82 -8.46 -29.92
N LEU A 173 -19.66 -9.44 -29.02
CA LEU A 173 -20.73 -10.38 -28.69
C LEU A 173 -21.87 -9.72 -27.90
N GLY A 174 -23.02 -10.38 -27.86
CA GLY A 174 -24.22 -9.93 -27.12
C GLY A 174 -24.09 -9.99 -25.58
N VAL A 175 -22.92 -10.31 -25.04
CA VAL A 175 -22.69 -10.43 -23.59
C VAL A 175 -22.42 -9.05 -22.97
N TYR A 176 -23.14 -8.73 -21.89
CA TYR A 176 -22.91 -7.53 -21.08
C TYR A 176 -22.43 -7.92 -19.69
N PHE A 177 -21.17 -7.60 -19.38
CA PHE A 177 -20.58 -7.82 -18.07
C PHE A 177 -21.03 -6.72 -17.12
N HIS A 178 -21.71 -7.12 -16.03
CA HIS A 178 -22.27 -6.20 -15.04
C HIS A 178 -21.49 -6.28 -13.73
N TRP A 179 -20.86 -5.19 -13.33
CA TRP A 179 -20.10 -5.11 -12.09
C TRP A 179 -20.52 -3.91 -11.26
N TYR A 180 -20.33 -4.03 -9.95
CA TYR A 180 -20.55 -2.95 -9.00
C TYR A 180 -19.22 -2.55 -8.37
N ASP A 181 -18.97 -1.25 -8.36
CA ASP A 181 -17.82 -0.65 -7.70
C ASP A 181 -17.79 -1.03 -6.21
N SER A 182 -16.65 -1.52 -5.73
CA SER A 182 -16.49 -2.03 -4.37
C SER A 182 -16.53 -0.94 -3.29
N ILE A 183 -16.23 0.31 -3.68
CA ILE A 183 -16.11 1.46 -2.79
C ILE A 183 -17.40 2.27 -2.82
N THR A 184 -17.87 2.66 -3.99
CA THR A 184 -19.03 3.54 -4.19
C THR A 184 -20.34 2.79 -4.39
N GLY A 185 -20.28 1.51 -4.75
CA GLY A 185 -21.45 0.69 -5.07
C GLY A 185 -22.10 1.01 -6.42
N LEU A 186 -21.52 1.92 -7.23
CA LEU A 186 -22.06 2.30 -8.53
C LEU A 186 -21.92 1.17 -9.56
N PRO A 187 -22.94 0.95 -10.43
CA PRO A 187 -22.88 -0.08 -11.45
C PRO A 187 -22.06 0.35 -12.68
N ALA A 188 -21.39 -0.62 -13.31
CA ALA A 188 -20.86 -0.53 -14.66
C ALA A 188 -21.30 -1.73 -15.47
N ALA A 189 -21.68 -1.49 -16.74
CA ALA A 189 -22.07 -2.52 -17.68
C ALA A 189 -21.31 -2.30 -18.99
N GLN A 190 -20.49 -3.26 -19.41
CA GLN A 190 -19.74 -3.18 -20.66
C GLN A 190 -19.77 -4.50 -21.42
N ARG A 191 -19.64 -4.43 -22.74
CA ARG A 191 -19.49 -5.62 -23.60
C ARG A 191 -18.04 -6.12 -23.67
N SER A 192 -17.09 -5.32 -23.18
CA SER A 192 -15.68 -5.67 -23.17
C SER A 192 -15.39 -6.68 -22.06
N ILE A 193 -14.79 -7.80 -22.43
CA ILE A 193 -14.26 -8.80 -21.50
C ILE A 193 -13.15 -8.24 -20.59
N SER A 194 -12.51 -7.13 -20.98
CA SER A 194 -11.53 -6.45 -20.13
C SER A 194 -12.15 -6.01 -18.79
N LEU A 195 -13.44 -5.66 -18.74
CA LEU A 195 -14.13 -5.33 -17.49
C LEU A 195 -14.24 -6.57 -16.57
N GLU A 196 -14.59 -7.74 -17.12
CA GLU A 196 -14.68 -9.00 -16.36
C GLU A 196 -13.31 -9.39 -15.80
N LYS A 197 -12.26 -9.31 -16.64
CA LYS A 197 -10.87 -9.58 -16.25
C LYS A 197 -10.38 -8.64 -15.15
N ALA A 198 -10.56 -7.33 -15.33
CA ALA A 198 -10.15 -6.33 -14.35
C ALA A 198 -10.87 -6.52 -13.01
N SER A 199 -12.18 -6.76 -13.06
CA SER A 199 -12.99 -6.91 -11.84
C SER A 199 -12.72 -8.21 -11.10
N THR A 200 -12.43 -9.30 -11.83
CA THR A 200 -12.00 -10.58 -11.24
C THR A 200 -10.65 -10.44 -10.53
N LEU A 201 -9.67 -9.78 -11.15
CA LEU A 201 -8.38 -9.49 -10.52
C LEU A 201 -8.51 -8.53 -9.32
N PHE A 202 -9.41 -7.55 -9.40
CA PHE A 202 -9.68 -6.67 -8.26
C PHE A 202 -10.20 -7.50 -7.08
N ASN A 203 -11.14 -8.41 -7.34
CA ASN A 203 -11.66 -9.31 -6.33
C ASN A 203 -10.58 -10.25 -5.78
N LEU A 204 -9.61 -10.69 -6.59
CA LEU A 204 -8.48 -11.46 -6.10
C LEU A 204 -7.63 -10.65 -5.10
N GLY A 205 -7.30 -9.40 -5.44
CA GLY A 205 -6.57 -8.51 -4.53
C GLY A 205 -7.34 -8.19 -3.25
N ALA A 206 -8.63 -7.90 -3.38
CA ALA A 206 -9.51 -7.66 -2.23
C ALA A 206 -9.67 -8.92 -1.36
N LEU A 207 -9.75 -10.12 -1.95
CA LEU A 207 -9.80 -11.38 -1.20
C LEU A 207 -8.53 -11.60 -0.39
N TYR A 208 -7.36 -11.36 -0.97
CA TYR A 208 -6.09 -11.43 -0.24
C TYR A 208 -6.03 -10.43 0.92
N SER A 209 -6.55 -9.20 0.76
CA SER A 209 -6.63 -8.25 1.88
C SER A 209 -7.48 -8.77 3.04
N GLN A 210 -8.55 -9.54 2.73
CA GLN A 210 -9.40 -10.16 3.74
C GLN A 210 -8.72 -11.36 4.41
N ILE A 211 -7.99 -12.18 3.66
CA ILE A 211 -7.20 -13.30 4.21
C ILE A 211 -6.16 -12.76 5.19
N GLY A 212 -5.42 -11.72 4.80
CA GLY A 212 -4.38 -11.12 5.66
C GLY A 212 -4.94 -10.48 6.92
N THR A 213 -6.09 -9.80 6.82
CA THR A 213 -6.77 -9.21 7.99
C THR A 213 -7.28 -10.28 8.97
N ARG A 214 -7.73 -11.43 8.47
CA ARG A 214 -8.27 -12.56 9.28
C ARG A 214 -7.21 -13.46 9.89
N ALA A 215 -5.95 -13.34 9.46
CA ALA A 215 -4.88 -14.19 9.95
C ALA A 215 -4.61 -13.95 11.45
N ASP A 216 -4.30 -15.02 12.19
CA ASP A 216 -3.99 -14.95 13.62
C ASP A 216 -2.59 -14.39 13.86
N ARG A 217 -2.50 -13.07 14.02
CA ARG A 217 -1.24 -12.35 14.23
C ARG A 217 -0.66 -12.49 15.65
N THR A 218 -1.26 -13.32 16.52
CA THR A 218 -0.63 -13.73 17.79
C THR A 218 0.43 -14.81 17.60
N ARG A 219 0.50 -15.42 16.41
CA ARG A 219 1.41 -16.51 16.07
C ARG A 219 2.22 -16.16 14.84
N ARG A 220 3.49 -16.57 14.82
CA ARG A 220 4.41 -16.36 13.70
C ARG A 220 3.81 -16.76 12.36
N ARG A 221 3.21 -17.95 12.29
CA ARG A 221 2.60 -18.46 11.05
C ARG A 221 1.46 -17.58 10.54
N GLY A 222 0.64 -17.02 11.42
CA GLY A 222 -0.43 -16.13 11.01
C GLY A 222 0.09 -14.77 10.53
N ILE A 223 1.17 -14.27 11.13
CA ILE A 223 1.86 -13.07 10.63
C ILE A 223 2.46 -13.32 9.23
N GLU A 224 3.11 -14.46 8.99
CA GLU A 224 3.63 -14.83 7.66
C GLU A 224 2.52 -14.85 6.61
N ILE A 225 1.38 -15.49 6.92
CA ILE A 225 0.20 -15.50 6.05
C ILE A 225 -0.30 -14.08 5.78
N ALA A 226 -0.32 -13.20 6.78
CA ALA A 226 -0.76 -11.82 6.62
C ALA A 226 0.17 -11.04 5.70
N VAL A 227 1.49 -11.13 5.92
CA VAL A 227 2.51 -10.49 5.09
C VAL A 227 2.38 -10.94 3.63
N ASP A 228 2.33 -12.25 3.39
CA ASP A 228 2.20 -12.80 2.04
C ASP A 228 0.91 -12.34 1.37
N SER A 229 -0.21 -12.39 2.09
CA SER A 229 -1.51 -11.98 1.54
C SER A 229 -1.52 -10.51 1.15
N PHE A 230 -1.01 -9.60 1.99
CA PHE A 230 -0.95 -8.18 1.63
C PHE A 230 0.00 -7.90 0.47
N GLN A 231 1.09 -8.65 0.32
CA GLN A 231 1.96 -8.55 -0.86
C GLN A 231 1.25 -9.01 -2.14
N HIS A 232 0.52 -10.12 -2.09
CA HIS A 232 -0.30 -10.58 -3.23
C HIS A 232 -1.39 -9.56 -3.60
N ALA A 233 -2.05 -8.97 -2.60
CA ALA A 233 -3.04 -7.91 -2.81
C ALA A 233 -2.43 -6.67 -3.49
N ALA A 234 -1.29 -6.19 -2.98
CA ALA A 234 -0.56 -5.07 -3.58
C ALA A 234 -0.13 -5.38 -5.03
N GLY A 235 0.34 -6.60 -5.29
CA GLY A 235 0.71 -7.08 -6.62
C GLY A 235 -0.47 -7.07 -7.59
N ALA A 236 -1.64 -7.56 -7.18
CA ALA A 236 -2.85 -7.54 -7.98
C ALA A 236 -3.27 -6.11 -8.36
N PHE A 237 -3.29 -5.17 -7.41
CA PHE A 237 -3.64 -3.78 -7.68
C PHE A 237 -2.61 -3.07 -8.56
N ASN A 238 -1.32 -3.34 -8.37
CA ASN A 238 -0.29 -2.77 -9.23
C ASN A 238 -0.37 -3.35 -10.65
N TYR A 239 -0.65 -4.64 -10.80
CA TYR A 239 -0.86 -5.27 -12.11
C TYR A 239 -2.06 -4.63 -12.83
N LEU A 240 -3.19 -4.45 -12.13
CA LEU A 240 -4.35 -3.76 -12.67
C LEU A 240 -3.99 -2.35 -13.17
N LYS A 241 -3.28 -1.59 -12.33
CA LYS A 241 -2.86 -0.21 -12.60
C LYS A 241 -2.02 -0.09 -13.87
N LEU A 242 -1.16 -1.08 -14.14
CA LEU A 242 -0.23 -1.07 -15.27
C LEU A 242 -0.86 -1.59 -16.58
N ASN A 243 -1.83 -2.51 -16.49
CA ASN A 243 -2.36 -3.22 -17.67
C ASN A 243 -3.78 -2.79 -18.08
N PHE A 244 -4.52 -2.08 -17.22
CA PHE A 244 -5.90 -1.65 -17.50
C PHE A 244 -5.99 -0.12 -17.44
N SER A 245 -5.78 0.54 -18.58
CA SER A 245 -5.72 2.01 -18.69
C SER A 245 -7.09 2.69 -18.70
N ASN A 246 -8.11 2.04 -19.25
CA ASN A 246 -9.45 2.59 -19.39
C ASN A 246 -10.36 2.12 -18.24
N ALA A 247 -10.28 2.81 -17.10
CA ALA A 247 -11.04 2.45 -15.90
C ALA A 247 -12.55 2.73 -16.07
N PRO A 248 -13.42 1.69 -16.04
CA PRO A 248 -14.86 1.86 -16.19
C PRO A 248 -15.58 2.22 -14.88
N THR A 249 -14.92 2.01 -13.75
CA THR A 249 -15.39 2.31 -12.40
C THR A 249 -14.31 3.03 -11.60
N ALA A 250 -14.71 3.78 -10.56
CA ALA A 250 -13.80 4.61 -9.77
C ALA A 250 -12.75 3.76 -9.05
N ASP A 251 -13.14 2.59 -8.53
CA ASP A 251 -12.26 1.63 -7.86
C ASP A 251 -11.17 1.00 -8.76
N LEU A 252 -11.34 1.09 -10.08
CA LEU A 252 -10.35 0.65 -11.08
C LEU A 252 -9.49 1.81 -11.62
N SER A 253 -9.72 3.05 -11.16
CA SER A 253 -8.90 4.20 -11.59
C SER A 253 -7.46 4.09 -11.11
N HIS A 254 -6.52 4.63 -11.88
CA HIS A 254 -5.09 4.59 -11.56
C HIS A 254 -4.78 5.13 -10.16
N SER A 255 -5.41 6.25 -9.78
CA SER A 255 -5.21 6.90 -8.50
C SER A 255 -5.72 6.05 -7.32
N ILE A 256 -6.89 5.40 -7.48
CA ILE A 256 -7.42 4.52 -6.44
C ILE A 256 -6.61 3.23 -6.34
N LEU A 257 -6.25 2.60 -7.44
CA LEU A 257 -5.40 1.40 -7.43
C LEU A 257 -4.03 1.68 -6.79
N SER A 258 -3.45 2.87 -7.02
CA SER A 258 -2.23 3.32 -6.33
C SER A 258 -2.44 3.44 -4.82
N ALA A 259 -3.54 4.05 -4.39
CA ALA A 259 -3.87 4.19 -2.98
C ALA A 259 -4.07 2.82 -2.29
N LEU A 260 -4.80 1.91 -2.92
CA LEU A 260 -5.02 0.55 -2.42
C LEU A 260 -3.71 -0.24 -2.35
N MET A 261 -2.85 -0.15 -3.38
CA MET A 261 -1.53 -0.76 -3.39
C MET A 261 -0.67 -0.28 -2.20
N TRP A 262 -0.57 1.04 -1.98
CA TRP A 262 0.20 1.58 -0.85
C TRP A 262 -0.37 1.16 0.50
N LEU A 263 -1.70 1.14 0.65
CA LEU A 263 -2.35 0.66 1.86
C LEU A 263 -2.01 -0.81 2.14
N MET A 264 -2.05 -1.68 1.13
CA MET A 264 -1.68 -3.09 1.28
C MET A 264 -0.18 -3.23 1.65
N LEU A 265 0.71 -2.49 0.99
CA LEU A 265 2.15 -2.52 1.30
C LEU A 265 2.48 -2.01 2.71
N ALA A 266 1.71 -1.03 3.22
CA ALA A 266 1.83 -0.52 4.58
C ALA A 266 1.39 -1.58 5.61
N GLN A 267 0.24 -2.22 5.40
CA GLN A 267 -0.27 -3.29 6.27
C GLN A 267 0.65 -4.52 6.28
N GLY A 268 1.22 -4.88 5.12
CA GLY A 268 2.23 -5.93 5.04
C GLY A 268 3.50 -5.58 5.85
N GLN A 269 3.98 -4.33 5.77
CA GLN A 269 5.13 -3.89 6.56
C GLN A 269 4.84 -3.84 8.06
N GLU A 270 3.64 -3.41 8.45
CA GLU A 270 3.17 -3.46 9.84
C GLU A 270 3.22 -4.89 10.39
N CYS A 271 2.79 -5.88 9.61
CA CYS A 271 2.90 -7.28 10.00
C CYS A 271 4.37 -7.74 10.13
N VAL A 272 5.28 -7.25 9.29
CA VAL A 272 6.73 -7.53 9.43
C VAL A 272 7.27 -6.95 10.74
N LEU A 273 6.84 -5.74 11.13
CA LEU A 273 7.18 -5.15 12.43
C LEU A 273 6.63 -6.00 13.58
N GLU A 274 5.37 -6.43 13.53
CA GLU A 274 4.77 -7.32 14.53
C GLU A 274 5.60 -8.61 14.68
N MET A 275 6.11 -9.17 13.58
CA MET A 275 6.99 -10.35 13.61
C MET A 275 8.29 -10.12 14.38
N ARG A 276 8.85 -8.90 14.35
CA ARG A 276 10.10 -8.54 15.06
C ARG A 276 9.92 -8.48 16.57
N VAL A 277 8.71 -8.16 17.04
CA VAL A 277 8.38 -7.99 18.45
C VAL A 277 7.57 -9.16 19.02
N LEU A 278 7.32 -10.18 18.20
CA LEU A 278 6.56 -11.37 18.60
C LEU A 278 7.27 -12.14 19.73
N GLY A 279 6.50 -12.58 20.72
CA GLY A 279 7.00 -13.36 21.86
C GLY A 279 7.63 -12.52 22.97
N GLY A 280 7.62 -11.19 22.84
CA GLY A 280 8.18 -10.26 23.82
C GLY A 280 9.35 -9.45 23.28
N PHE A 281 9.64 -8.34 23.96
CA PHE A 281 10.73 -7.44 23.62
C PHE A 281 11.77 -7.40 24.73
N GLU A 282 12.85 -8.14 24.55
CA GLU A 282 14.09 -7.98 25.32
C GLU A 282 14.91 -6.82 24.74
N ILE A 283 15.46 -6.00 25.62
CA ILE A 283 16.23 -4.82 25.23
C ILE A 283 17.64 -5.27 24.83
N GLU A 284 17.86 -5.29 23.53
CA GLU A 284 19.17 -5.49 22.90
C GLU A 284 19.37 -4.39 21.86
N LEU A 285 20.53 -3.74 21.81
CA LEU A 285 20.74 -2.57 20.95
C LEU A 285 20.47 -2.88 19.48
N GLY A 286 20.93 -4.03 18.98
CA GLY A 286 20.67 -4.47 17.60
C GLY A 286 19.17 -4.69 17.31
N LYS A 287 18.41 -5.19 18.30
CA LYS A 287 16.96 -5.39 18.19
C LYS A 287 16.23 -4.04 18.25
N CYS A 288 16.62 -3.13 19.13
CA CYS A 288 16.12 -1.75 19.18
C CYS A 288 16.34 -1.05 17.83
N ALA A 289 17.54 -1.12 17.27
CA ALA A 289 17.85 -0.56 15.96
C ALA A 289 16.94 -1.14 14.87
N SER A 290 16.88 -2.48 14.80
CA SER A 290 16.08 -3.17 13.79
C SER A 290 14.59 -2.85 13.89
N VAL A 291 14.04 -2.71 15.10
CA VAL A 291 12.62 -2.38 15.30
C VAL A 291 12.37 -0.91 15.00
N ALA A 292 13.27 0.00 15.37
CA ALA A 292 13.16 1.42 15.03
C ALA A 292 13.17 1.65 13.51
N GLN A 293 14.13 1.04 12.80
CA GLN A 293 14.24 1.07 11.35
C GLN A 293 13.04 0.45 10.64
N GLU A 294 12.43 -0.58 11.24
CA GLU A 294 11.26 -1.21 10.69
C GLU A 294 10.00 -0.35 10.90
N ALA A 295 9.84 0.21 12.11
CA ALA A 295 8.73 1.10 12.45
C ALA A 295 8.72 2.37 11.58
N ILE A 296 9.88 2.98 11.30
CA ILE A 296 9.91 4.16 10.43
C ILE A 296 9.46 3.83 8.99
N LYS A 297 9.81 2.65 8.46
CA LYS A 297 9.31 2.19 7.14
C LYS A 297 7.79 2.00 7.14
N VAL A 298 7.24 1.48 8.23
CA VAL A 298 5.78 1.34 8.37
C VAL A 298 5.13 2.72 8.32
N SER A 299 5.67 3.69 9.07
CA SER A 299 5.24 5.09 9.04
C SER A 299 5.29 5.66 7.63
N ASP A 300 6.41 5.52 6.93
CA ASP A 300 6.61 6.09 5.60
C ASP A 300 5.63 5.50 4.57
N LYS A 301 5.40 4.19 4.61
CA LYS A 301 4.42 3.54 3.73
C LYS A 301 2.99 3.98 4.04
N TYR A 302 2.63 4.13 5.32
CA TYR A 302 1.33 4.68 5.68
C TYR A 302 1.17 6.14 5.25
N ASN A 303 2.24 6.93 5.30
CA ASN A 303 2.24 8.31 4.80
C ASN A 303 2.04 8.34 3.28
N LEU A 304 2.66 7.42 2.53
CA LEU A 304 2.44 7.27 1.09
C LEU A 304 0.98 6.87 0.79
N ALA A 305 0.41 5.94 1.55
CA ALA A 305 -1.00 5.57 1.44
C ALA A 305 -1.93 6.76 1.75
N PHE A 306 -1.66 7.51 2.83
CA PHE A 306 -2.40 8.70 3.19
C PHE A 306 -2.33 9.78 2.10
N LYS A 307 -1.13 10.13 1.61
CA LYS A 307 -0.95 11.10 0.53
C LYS A 307 -1.67 10.67 -0.75
N SER A 308 -1.59 9.39 -1.11
CA SER A 308 -2.28 8.84 -2.28
C SER A 308 -3.80 8.87 -2.12
N MET A 309 -4.33 8.77 -0.90
CA MET A 309 -5.77 8.87 -0.61
C MET A 309 -6.27 10.31 -0.47
N ASN A 310 -5.43 11.22 0.03
CA ASN A 310 -5.79 12.62 0.32
C ASN A 310 -5.69 13.56 -0.89
N SER A 311 -5.62 13.03 -2.11
CA SER A 311 -5.66 13.84 -3.33
C SER A 311 -7.09 14.30 -3.64
N ASP A 312 -7.25 15.40 -4.38
CA ASP A 312 -8.56 15.93 -4.78
C ASP A 312 -9.40 14.92 -5.58
N VAL A 313 -8.74 14.00 -6.29
CA VAL A 313 -9.40 12.96 -7.09
C VAL A 313 -9.84 11.78 -6.23
N THR A 314 -9.01 11.33 -5.30
CA THR A 314 -9.24 10.09 -4.53
C THR A 314 -10.05 10.32 -3.26
N LYS A 315 -9.83 11.45 -2.58
CA LYS A 315 -10.43 11.77 -1.29
C LYS A 315 -11.97 11.71 -1.28
N PRO A 316 -12.69 12.14 -2.32
CA PRO A 316 -14.15 12.03 -2.36
C PRO A 316 -14.67 10.59 -2.51
N ILE A 317 -13.82 9.66 -2.96
CA ILE A 317 -14.19 8.27 -3.27
C ILE A 317 -13.84 7.35 -2.10
N VAL A 318 -12.65 7.50 -1.51
CA VAL A 318 -12.17 6.60 -0.46
C VAL A 318 -12.91 6.83 0.86
N PRO A 319 -13.19 5.77 1.65
CA PRO A 319 -13.76 5.92 2.98
C PRO A 319 -12.88 6.79 3.88
N TYR A 320 -13.49 7.78 4.54
CA TYR A 320 -12.79 8.69 5.45
C TYR A 320 -12.07 7.94 6.59
N THR A 321 -12.58 6.78 6.99
CA THR A 321 -11.95 5.89 7.97
C THR A 321 -10.57 5.41 7.57
N TRP A 322 -10.39 5.03 6.31
CA TRP A 322 -9.12 4.51 5.82
C TRP A 322 -8.07 5.61 5.75
N LEU A 323 -8.50 6.80 5.31
CA LEU A 323 -7.69 8.01 5.31
C LEU A 323 -7.21 8.34 6.73
N ASN A 324 -8.15 8.47 7.68
CA ASN A 324 -7.84 8.81 9.06
C ASN A 324 -6.97 7.75 9.73
N MET A 325 -7.25 6.46 9.52
CA MET A 325 -6.45 5.39 10.10
C MET A 325 -5.02 5.36 9.55
N SER A 326 -4.83 5.66 8.26
CA SER A 326 -3.50 5.74 7.66
C SER A 326 -2.69 6.90 8.25
N GLU A 327 -3.32 8.05 8.51
CA GLU A 327 -2.69 9.18 9.18
C GLU A 327 -2.31 8.87 10.63
N VAL A 328 -3.26 8.30 11.40
CA VAL A 328 -3.01 7.87 12.78
C VAL A 328 -1.85 6.87 12.85
N LYS A 329 -1.83 5.86 11.97
CA LYS A 329 -0.76 4.87 11.93
C LYS A 329 0.58 5.46 11.49
N THR A 330 0.58 6.45 10.58
CA THR A 330 1.80 7.20 10.23
C THR A 330 2.43 7.80 11.50
N HIS A 331 1.65 8.54 12.28
CA HIS A 331 2.14 9.15 13.51
C HIS A 331 2.55 8.11 14.56
N HIS A 332 1.73 7.07 14.78
CA HIS A 332 2.05 6.02 15.75
C HIS A 332 3.36 5.29 15.44
N TYR A 333 3.57 4.86 14.20
CA TYR A 333 4.76 4.12 13.85
C TYR A 333 6.02 4.99 13.82
N ARG A 334 5.88 6.29 13.53
CA ARG A 334 6.98 7.27 13.69
C ARG A 334 7.34 7.46 15.16
N ALA A 335 6.34 7.53 16.04
CA ALA A 335 6.55 7.59 17.48
C ALA A 335 7.25 6.34 18.03
N LEU A 336 6.86 5.15 17.54
CA LEU A 336 7.52 3.88 17.90
C LEU A 336 8.96 3.83 17.42
N ALA A 337 9.26 4.32 16.21
CA ALA A 337 10.63 4.39 15.71
C ALA A 337 11.53 5.18 16.66
N HIS A 338 11.10 6.38 17.04
CA HIS A 338 11.82 7.20 18.01
C HIS A 338 11.88 6.58 19.41
N TYR A 339 10.80 5.92 19.87
CA TYR A 339 10.81 5.21 21.14
C TYR A 339 11.91 4.15 21.18
N TYR A 340 11.96 3.24 20.20
CA TYR A 340 12.97 2.17 20.21
C TYR A 340 14.39 2.68 19.97
N ALA A 341 14.58 3.75 19.19
CA ALA A 341 15.86 4.43 19.08
C ALA A 341 16.32 4.96 20.45
N ALA A 342 15.43 5.62 21.19
CA ALA A 342 15.72 6.11 22.54
C ALA A 342 16.04 4.97 23.52
N ILE A 343 15.26 3.89 23.52
CA ILE A 343 15.54 2.73 24.39
C ILE A 343 16.91 2.14 24.10
N GLY A 344 17.31 2.02 22.83
CA GLY A 344 18.66 1.54 22.48
C GLY A 344 19.76 2.49 22.94
N LEU A 345 19.57 3.81 22.81
CA LEU A 345 20.55 4.81 23.24
C LEU A 345 20.69 4.88 24.77
N LEU A 346 19.58 4.71 25.49
CA LEU A 346 19.53 4.86 26.95
C LEU A 346 19.87 3.57 27.71
N GLU A 347 20.27 2.51 27.01
CA GLU A 347 20.67 1.26 27.64
C GLU A 347 21.94 1.44 28.50
N GLN A 348 21.87 1.02 29.77
CA GLN A 348 22.89 1.37 30.76
C GLN A 348 24.18 0.57 30.57
N HIS A 349 24.06 -0.67 30.10
CA HIS A 349 25.16 -1.63 29.97
C HIS A 349 25.72 -1.74 28.54
N ALA A 350 25.36 -0.80 27.66
CA ALA A 350 25.84 -0.80 26.28
C ALA A 350 27.33 -0.47 26.16
N GLU A 351 28.06 -1.28 25.40
CA GLU A 351 29.46 -1.01 25.06
C GLU A 351 29.58 0.12 24.02
N PRO A 352 30.65 0.95 24.06
CA PRO A 352 30.81 2.07 23.12
C PRO A 352 30.67 1.68 21.65
N LEU A 353 31.23 0.53 21.25
CA LEU A 353 31.15 0.03 19.87
C LEU A 353 29.71 -0.32 19.45
N GLU A 354 28.88 -0.79 20.39
CA GLU A 354 27.49 -1.12 20.11
C GLU A 354 26.65 0.15 19.91
N ILE A 355 26.96 1.22 20.66
CA ILE A 355 26.35 2.54 20.49
C ILE A 355 26.75 3.14 19.14
N THR A 356 28.02 3.08 18.76
CA THR A 356 28.48 3.53 17.44
C THR A 356 27.72 2.80 16.32
N LYS A 357 27.63 1.45 16.39
CA LYS A 357 26.88 0.65 15.41
C LYS A 357 25.39 0.98 15.38
N LEU A 358 24.77 1.20 16.55
CA LEU A 358 23.38 1.62 16.66
C LEU A 358 23.18 2.94 15.90
N MET A 359 24.00 3.95 16.17
CA MET A 359 23.89 5.27 15.53
C MET A 359 24.13 5.21 14.03
N GLU A 360 25.18 4.52 13.58
CA GLU A 360 25.46 4.32 12.15
C GLU A 360 24.33 3.58 11.43
N SER A 361 23.61 2.70 12.14
CA SER A 361 22.46 2.01 11.57
C SER A 361 21.23 2.90 11.49
N LEU A 362 21.01 3.77 12.48
CA LEU A 362 19.83 4.64 12.56
C LEU A 362 19.95 5.87 11.66
N TYR A 363 21.16 6.40 11.47
CA TYR A 363 21.41 7.69 10.81
C TYR A 363 22.41 7.52 9.66
N LEU A 364 22.10 8.09 8.49
CA LEU A 364 22.95 8.01 7.29
C LEU A 364 23.60 9.35 6.98
N ASN A 365 22.86 10.44 7.20
CA ASN A 365 23.33 11.82 7.18
C ASN A 365 23.08 12.40 8.55
N ARG A 366 24.05 13.12 9.10
CA ARG A 366 23.91 13.78 10.40
C ARG A 366 24.15 15.26 10.18
N ASP A 367 23.32 16.08 10.81
CA ASP A 367 23.57 17.51 10.89
C ASP A 367 24.79 17.75 11.80
N ASP A 368 25.55 18.81 11.50
CA ASP A 368 26.78 19.15 12.24
C ASP A 368 26.52 19.44 13.73
N ASP A 369 25.28 19.81 14.08
CA ASP A 369 24.84 20.12 15.45
C ASP A 369 24.59 18.86 16.31
N ILE A 370 24.65 17.65 15.73
CA ILE A 370 24.40 16.38 16.42
C ILE A 370 25.75 15.72 16.81
N PRO A 371 25.98 15.39 18.10
CA PRO A 371 27.23 14.79 18.56
C PRO A 371 27.65 13.55 17.74
N GLY A 372 28.95 13.40 17.49
CA GLY A 372 29.61 12.26 16.84
C GLY A 372 29.13 10.89 17.35
N PRO A 373 29.17 9.80 16.55
CA PRO A 373 28.92 8.46 17.11
C PRO A 373 29.94 8.17 18.22
N ASP A 374 31.18 8.61 18.04
CA ASP A 374 32.24 8.53 19.04
C ASP A 374 31.96 9.39 20.28
N ASP A 375 31.39 10.59 20.11
CA ASP A 375 31.04 11.47 21.22
C ASP A 375 29.93 10.85 22.07
N VAL A 376 28.85 10.39 21.43
CA VAL A 376 27.73 9.70 22.08
C VAL A 376 28.15 8.37 22.71
N ALA A 377 29.06 7.62 22.07
CA ALA A 377 29.58 6.37 22.61
C ALA A 377 30.44 6.58 23.87
N LYS A 378 31.23 7.67 23.92
CA LYS A 378 32.15 7.96 25.03
C LYS A 378 31.49 8.77 26.17
N ARG A 379 30.60 9.71 25.83
CA ARG A 379 29.98 10.65 26.77
C ARG A 379 28.55 10.25 27.05
N LYS A 380 28.33 9.69 28.24
CA LYS A 380 27.00 9.28 28.72
C LYS A 380 25.99 10.44 28.70
N GLU A 381 26.44 11.67 28.90
CA GLU A 381 25.58 12.85 28.88
C GLU A 381 25.06 13.17 27.48
N ASP A 382 25.93 13.16 26.45
CA ASP A 382 25.51 13.36 25.06
C ASP A 382 24.55 12.25 24.60
N ARG A 383 24.79 11.02 25.06
CA ARG A 383 23.88 9.88 24.85
C ARG A 383 22.53 10.05 25.53
N ARG A 384 22.52 10.54 26.78
CA ARG A 384 21.31 10.84 27.53
C ARG A 384 20.50 11.92 26.83
N ARG A 385 21.14 13.02 26.43
CA ARG A 385 20.53 14.15 25.70
C ARG A 385 19.89 13.69 24.38
N LEU A 386 20.60 12.89 23.58
CA LEU A 386 20.08 12.33 22.33
C LEU A 386 18.93 11.34 22.56
N GLY A 387 19.03 10.47 23.57
CA GLY A 387 17.94 9.56 23.94
C GLY A 387 16.67 10.31 24.35
N LYS A 388 16.82 11.40 25.12
CA LYS A 388 15.71 12.27 25.54
C LYS A 388 15.07 13.00 24.37
N SER A 389 15.84 13.48 23.39
CA SER A 389 15.27 14.14 22.21
C SER A 389 14.37 13.19 21.42
N HIS A 390 14.78 11.92 21.26
CA HIS A 390 13.94 10.88 20.67
C HIS A 390 12.69 10.56 21.51
N LEU A 391 12.78 10.50 22.84
CA LEU A 391 11.60 10.32 23.69
C LEU A 391 10.60 11.48 23.53
N ARG A 392 11.07 12.73 23.47
CA ARG A 392 10.22 13.91 23.20
C ARG A 392 9.51 13.78 21.86
N GLN A 393 10.22 13.40 20.80
CA GLN A 393 9.61 13.12 19.48
C GLN A 393 8.58 11.98 19.55
N SER A 394 8.88 10.91 20.30
CA SER A 394 7.95 9.80 20.50
C SER A 394 6.65 10.24 21.17
N VAL A 395 6.74 11.02 22.26
CA VAL A 395 5.57 11.59 22.95
C VAL A 395 4.77 12.46 21.98
N TYR A 396 5.43 13.42 21.32
CA TYR A 396 4.79 14.33 20.36
C TYR A 396 4.00 13.60 19.27
N TYR A 397 4.59 12.61 18.62
CA TYR A 397 3.90 11.88 17.55
C TYR A 397 2.78 10.97 18.08
N HIS A 398 2.90 10.41 19.28
CA HIS A 398 1.79 9.67 19.90
C HIS A 398 0.63 10.59 20.28
N GLU A 399 0.89 11.80 20.80
CA GLU A 399 -0.14 12.80 21.05
C GLU A 399 -0.86 13.17 19.75
N ARG A 400 -0.12 13.39 18.66
CA ARG A 400 -0.71 13.64 17.34
C ARG A 400 -1.57 12.47 16.87
N ALA A 401 -1.12 11.23 17.05
CA ALA A 401 -1.89 10.05 16.70
C ALA A 401 -3.22 9.99 17.48
N LEU A 402 -3.20 10.30 18.78
CA LEU A 402 -4.39 10.36 19.63
C LEU A 402 -5.32 11.51 19.24
N GLN A 403 -4.77 12.69 18.91
CA GLN A 403 -5.55 13.83 18.43
C GLN A 403 -6.25 13.52 17.10
N THR A 404 -5.52 13.06 16.10
CA THR A 404 -6.09 12.67 14.79
C THR A 404 -7.14 11.56 14.96
N HIS A 405 -6.87 10.59 15.84
CA HIS A 405 -7.84 9.54 16.16
C HIS A 405 -9.13 10.11 16.76
N SER A 406 -9.04 11.08 17.67
CA SER A 406 -10.20 11.69 18.34
C SER A 406 -11.14 12.46 17.40
N LEU A 407 -10.64 12.92 16.25
CA LEU A 407 -11.43 13.64 15.25
C LEU A 407 -12.35 12.71 14.42
N CYS A 408 -12.15 11.39 14.51
CA CYS A 408 -12.95 10.41 13.77
C CYS A 408 -14.29 10.14 14.48
N LYS A 409 -15.41 10.49 13.83
CA LYS A 409 -16.77 10.48 14.42
C LYS A 409 -17.46 9.11 14.52
N LEU A 410 -16.76 8.00 14.31
CA LEU A 410 -17.41 6.69 14.25
C LEU A 410 -17.63 6.07 15.63
N PRO A 411 -18.82 5.54 15.93
CA PRO A 411 -19.08 4.80 17.16
C PRO A 411 -18.28 3.49 17.11
N ARG A 412 -17.29 3.37 18.01
CA ARG A 412 -16.42 2.20 18.12
C ARG A 412 -16.73 1.47 19.40
N THR A 413 -17.59 0.46 19.32
CA THR A 413 -17.76 -0.52 20.39
C THR A 413 -16.44 -1.31 20.47
N ASN A 414 -15.57 -0.93 21.41
CA ASN A 414 -14.23 -1.50 21.64
C ASN A 414 -13.13 -1.00 20.68
N ASP A 415 -12.62 0.20 20.94
CA ASP A 415 -11.57 0.85 20.13
C ASP A 415 -10.16 0.39 20.54
N VAL A 416 -9.82 -0.84 20.14
CA VAL A 416 -8.50 -1.45 20.38
C VAL A 416 -7.35 -0.56 19.93
N LEU A 417 -7.50 0.16 18.80
CA LEU A 417 -6.47 1.08 18.32
C LEU A 417 -6.20 2.20 19.34
N LYS A 418 -7.25 2.79 19.94
CA LYS A 418 -7.10 3.82 20.96
C LYS A 418 -6.31 3.30 22.17
N GLU A 419 -6.63 2.09 22.64
CA GLU A 419 -5.94 1.48 23.77
C GLU A 419 -4.44 1.29 23.50
N TYR A 420 -4.08 0.80 22.31
CA TYR A 420 -2.69 0.71 21.88
C TYR A 420 -1.98 2.07 21.86
N LEU A 421 -2.62 3.09 21.29
CA LEU A 421 -2.07 4.44 21.23
C LEU A 421 -1.84 5.02 22.63
N GLN A 422 -2.81 4.86 23.52
CA GLN A 422 -2.71 5.33 24.91
C GLN A 422 -1.60 4.60 25.67
N HIS A 423 -1.54 3.27 25.56
CA HIS A 423 -0.49 2.49 26.20
C HIS A 423 0.90 2.87 25.70
N ALA A 424 1.08 3.00 24.39
CA ALA A 424 2.35 3.39 23.79
C ALA A 424 2.74 4.83 24.17
N HIS A 425 1.77 5.76 24.20
CA HIS A 425 1.97 7.13 24.68
C HIS A 425 2.43 7.15 26.14
N THR A 426 1.69 6.51 27.05
CA THR A 426 2.03 6.43 28.47
C THR A 426 3.43 5.85 28.69
N ARG A 427 3.79 4.81 27.93
CA ARG A 427 5.13 4.22 28.01
C ARG A 427 6.24 5.19 27.59
N SER A 428 6.02 6.02 26.56
CA SER A 428 6.97 7.06 26.16
C SER A 428 7.07 8.18 27.21
N VAL A 429 5.95 8.62 27.78
CA VAL A 429 5.91 9.66 28.83
C VAL A 429 6.62 9.21 30.10
N VAL A 430 6.26 8.04 30.64
CA VAL A 430 6.90 7.49 31.85
C VAL A 430 8.41 7.37 31.63
N LYS A 431 8.84 6.93 30.45
CA LYS A 431 10.27 6.82 30.16
C LYS A 431 10.97 8.17 30.03
N LEU A 432 10.29 9.20 29.54
CA LEU A 432 10.82 10.56 29.47
C LEU A 432 10.97 11.14 30.88
N ASP A 433 9.95 11.00 31.71
CA ASP A 433 9.94 11.48 33.11
C ASP A 433 11.05 10.83 33.95
N GLU A 434 11.32 9.53 33.75
CA GLU A 434 12.45 8.83 34.39
C GLU A 434 13.82 9.46 34.06
N MET A 435 13.94 10.10 32.89
CA MET A 435 15.20 10.68 32.39
C MET A 435 15.30 12.19 32.64
N ASP A 436 14.27 12.82 33.19
CA ASP A 436 14.27 14.25 33.49
C ASP A 436 15.06 14.57 34.77
N SER A 437 15.87 15.63 34.69
CA SER A 437 16.71 16.14 35.77
C SER A 437 16.68 17.67 35.80
N GLU A 438 16.92 18.27 36.97
CA GLU A 438 16.83 19.74 37.15
C GLU A 438 17.85 20.53 36.31
N GLU A 439 18.90 19.86 35.80
CA GLU A 439 19.96 20.45 34.97
C GLU A 439 19.59 20.56 33.48
N ASP A 440 18.45 20.02 33.04
CA ASP A 440 18.05 19.95 31.63
C ASP A 440 17.47 21.26 31.04
N PHE A 441 17.49 22.36 31.80
CA PHE A 441 16.77 23.61 31.47
C PHE A 441 17.26 24.33 30.19
N PHE A 442 18.45 23.99 29.68
CA PHE A 442 19.08 24.69 28.55
C PHE A 442 19.49 23.79 27.37
N ASP A 443 19.18 22.48 27.42
CA ASP A 443 19.63 21.50 26.42
C ASP A 443 18.48 20.98 25.54
N ILE A 444 18.18 21.75 24.48
CA ILE A 444 17.27 21.35 23.42
C ILE A 444 18.10 20.81 22.25
N VAL A 445 18.36 19.51 22.27
CA VAL A 445 18.86 18.78 21.09
C VAL A 445 17.66 18.31 20.28
N GLU A 446 17.63 18.58 18.98
CA GLU A 446 16.63 18.01 18.08
C GLU A 446 17.02 16.58 17.68
N ALA A 447 16.04 15.68 17.61
CA ALA A 447 16.31 14.29 17.32
C ALA A 447 16.51 14.10 15.80
N PRO A 448 17.59 13.44 15.34
CA PRO A 448 17.80 13.16 13.92
C PRO A 448 16.70 12.28 13.33
N ASP A 449 16.51 12.40 12.02
CA ASP A 449 15.64 11.51 11.27
C ASP A 449 16.19 10.07 11.28
N ILE A 450 15.36 9.13 11.71
CA ILE A 450 15.68 7.70 11.67
C ILE A 450 15.49 7.20 10.24
N GLN A 451 16.46 6.46 9.72
CA GLN A 451 16.34 5.86 8.40
C GLN A 451 15.87 4.42 8.46
N GLY A 452 14.99 4.04 7.54
CA GLY A 452 14.66 2.64 7.34
C GLY A 452 15.87 1.89 6.78
N ARG A 453 16.09 0.64 7.23
CA ARG A 453 17.13 -0.23 6.67
C ARG A 453 16.94 -0.44 5.16
N VAL A 454 17.64 0.33 4.33
CA VAL A 454 17.67 0.10 2.87
C VAL A 454 18.49 -1.17 2.67
N ALA A 455 17.93 -2.17 1.96
CA ALA A 455 18.77 -3.24 1.46
C ALA A 455 19.81 -2.57 0.56
N ARG A 456 21.09 -2.62 0.93
CA ARG A 456 22.20 -2.13 0.12
C ARG A 456 22.27 -2.96 -1.18
N ALA A 457 21.31 -2.77 -2.08
CA ALA A 457 21.59 -2.90 -3.50
C ALA A 457 22.60 -1.79 -3.77
N GLY A 458 23.78 -2.14 -4.32
CA GLY A 458 24.87 -1.19 -4.45
C GLY A 458 24.48 0.05 -5.28
N PRO A 459 25.42 0.99 -5.51
CA PRO A 459 25.10 2.27 -6.11
C PRO A 459 24.33 2.11 -7.43
N LEU A 460 23.26 2.89 -7.61
CA LEU A 460 22.38 2.83 -8.80
C LEU A 460 23.14 3.03 -10.12
N SER A 461 24.30 3.68 -10.08
CA SER A 461 25.23 3.82 -11.21
C SER A 461 25.77 2.49 -11.73
N LEU A 462 25.78 1.44 -10.89
CA LEU A 462 26.25 0.10 -11.23
C LEU A 462 25.13 -0.96 -11.14
N PHE A 463 24.28 -0.89 -10.12
CA PHE A 463 23.23 -1.87 -9.85
C PHE A 463 21.87 -1.41 -10.41
N SER A 464 21.83 -1.19 -11.72
CA SER A 464 20.62 -0.79 -12.43
C SER A 464 20.43 -1.62 -13.69
N VAL A 465 19.19 -2.05 -13.94
CA VAL A 465 18.79 -2.87 -15.10
C VAL A 465 19.04 -2.14 -16.43
N HIS A 466 19.20 -0.82 -16.37
CA HIS A 466 19.49 0.01 -17.55
C HIS A 466 20.97 0.00 -17.93
N HIS A 467 21.88 -0.44 -17.05
CA HIS A 467 23.29 -0.61 -17.36
C HIS A 467 23.56 -2.03 -17.86
N ARG A 468 24.02 -2.15 -19.12
CA ARG A 468 24.54 -3.41 -19.66
C ARG A 468 26.04 -3.46 -19.40
N LEU A 469 26.44 -4.12 -18.32
CA LEU A 469 27.84 -4.37 -18.04
C LEU A 469 28.41 -5.32 -19.11
N GLY A 470 29.53 -4.93 -19.72
CA GLY A 470 30.26 -5.77 -20.66
C GLY A 470 31.06 -6.87 -19.94
N ALA A 471 31.67 -7.76 -20.72
CA ALA A 471 32.59 -8.76 -20.17
C ALA A 471 33.79 -8.10 -19.48
N HIS A 472 34.29 -8.74 -18.42
CA HIS A 472 35.50 -8.31 -17.71
C HIS A 472 36.69 -8.29 -18.68
N ARG A 473 37.49 -7.23 -18.63
CA ARG A 473 38.69 -7.06 -19.47
C ARG A 473 39.87 -6.66 -18.60
N THR A 474 41.00 -7.33 -18.80
CA THR A 474 42.28 -6.96 -18.18
C THR A 474 43.12 -6.24 -19.23
N ILE A 475 43.64 -5.06 -18.88
CA ILE A 475 44.46 -4.23 -19.77
C ILE A 475 45.82 -4.07 -19.11
N THR A 476 46.89 -4.39 -19.84
CA THR A 476 48.27 -4.24 -19.37
C THR A 476 48.86 -2.97 -19.96
N LEU A 477 49.28 -2.04 -19.09
CA LEU A 477 49.96 -0.82 -19.49
C LEU A 477 51.49 -1.06 -19.45
N SER A 478 52.15 -1.08 -20.61
CA SER A 478 53.62 -1.12 -20.68
C SER A 478 54.20 0.28 -20.55
N ASN A 479 55.30 0.41 -19.79
CA ASN A 479 55.97 1.68 -19.56
C ASN A 479 56.94 2.01 -20.71
N ASP A 480 56.42 2.13 -21.93
CA ASP A 480 57.17 2.66 -23.07
C ASP A 480 57.10 4.19 -23.09
N GLU A 481 58.12 4.87 -23.65
CA GLU A 481 58.45 6.31 -23.57
C GLU A 481 57.32 7.35 -23.83
N HIS A 482 56.09 6.93 -24.13
CA HIS A 482 54.92 7.81 -24.31
C HIS A 482 53.84 7.48 -23.27
N VAL A 483 53.59 8.41 -22.36
CA VAL A 483 52.62 8.30 -21.25
C VAL A 483 51.20 8.12 -21.79
N CYS A 484 50.52 7.07 -21.33
CA CYS A 484 49.08 6.87 -21.56
C CYS A 484 48.30 7.71 -20.54
N SER A 485 47.35 8.53 -21.00
CA SER A 485 46.57 9.44 -20.16
C SER A 485 45.07 9.21 -20.26
N PHE A 486 44.41 9.19 -19.11
CA PHE A 486 42.96 9.10 -18.99
C PHE A 486 42.47 9.83 -17.74
N THR A 487 41.18 10.16 -17.70
CA THR A 487 40.54 10.86 -16.59
C THR A 487 39.52 9.99 -15.92
N LEU A 488 39.58 9.96 -14.58
CA LEU A 488 38.66 9.25 -13.70
C LEU A 488 37.58 10.20 -13.18
N GLN A 489 36.34 9.70 -13.05
CA GLN A 489 35.23 10.45 -12.46
C GLN A 489 34.38 9.55 -11.57
N GLY A 490 33.86 10.13 -10.48
CA GLY A 490 32.96 9.47 -9.54
C GLY A 490 33.57 9.29 -8.14
N GLU A 491 32.71 8.96 -7.18
CA GLU A 491 33.11 8.67 -5.79
C GLU A 491 33.34 7.19 -5.54
N SER A 492 32.53 6.29 -6.11
CA SER A 492 32.68 4.82 -6.03
C SER A 492 31.47 4.12 -6.68
N PRO A 493 31.64 3.18 -7.63
CA PRO A 493 32.88 2.85 -8.33
C PRO A 493 33.27 3.96 -9.33
N VAL A 494 34.56 4.09 -9.60
CA VAL A 494 35.10 5.15 -10.47
C VAL A 494 35.05 4.71 -11.93
N SER A 495 34.61 5.61 -12.82
CA SER A 495 34.57 5.37 -14.27
C SER A 495 35.57 6.23 -15.04
N ILE A 496 35.98 5.76 -16.22
CA ILE A 496 36.87 6.49 -17.12
C ILE A 496 36.05 7.37 -18.05
N THR A 497 36.28 8.67 -18.05
CA THR A 497 35.45 9.62 -18.82
C THR A 497 36.15 10.23 -20.02
N LYS A 498 37.47 10.34 -19.96
CA LYS A 498 38.30 10.82 -21.08
C LYS A 498 39.49 9.93 -21.29
N LEU A 499 39.80 9.68 -22.55
CA LEU A 499 40.89 8.81 -23.01
C LEU A 499 41.63 9.50 -24.13
N ASP A 500 42.96 9.45 -24.10
CA ASP A 500 43.78 9.75 -25.27
C ASP A 500 43.73 8.62 -26.32
N LEU A 501 44.36 8.86 -27.48
CA LEU A 501 44.34 7.90 -28.59
C LEU A 501 45.05 6.58 -28.23
N LYS A 502 46.10 6.63 -27.40
CA LYS A 502 46.91 5.47 -27.04
C LYS A 502 46.17 4.59 -26.03
N ALA A 503 45.48 5.19 -25.05
CA ALA A 503 44.61 4.52 -24.10
C ALA A 503 43.49 3.74 -24.82
N LYS A 504 42.91 4.32 -25.87
CA LYS A 504 41.92 3.65 -26.73
C LYS A 504 42.52 2.46 -27.49
N GLN A 505 43.73 2.59 -28.02
CA GLN A 505 44.43 1.51 -28.73
C GLN A 505 44.79 0.34 -27.81
N LEU A 506 45.05 0.61 -26.52
CA LEU A 506 45.26 -0.41 -25.48
C LEU A 506 43.96 -1.07 -25.01
N GLY A 507 42.81 -0.61 -25.50
CA GLY A 507 41.50 -1.24 -25.26
C GLY A 507 40.67 -0.59 -24.15
N LEU A 508 41.12 0.51 -23.53
CA LEU A 508 40.32 1.29 -22.59
C LEU A 508 39.16 1.96 -23.34
N ARG A 509 37.99 2.03 -22.71
CA ARG A 509 36.80 2.69 -23.25
C ARG A 509 36.26 3.71 -22.25
N ASN A 510 35.62 4.75 -22.80
CA ASN A 510 34.85 5.66 -21.96
C ASN A 510 33.74 4.85 -21.28
N GLU A 511 33.42 5.22 -20.04
CA GLU A 511 32.51 4.54 -19.12
C GLU A 511 33.00 3.18 -18.61
N ASP A 512 34.25 2.79 -18.89
CA ASP A 512 34.84 1.61 -18.24
C ASP A 512 35.00 1.87 -16.74
N ILE A 513 34.67 0.85 -15.94
CA ILE A 513 34.71 0.90 -14.48
C ILE A 513 35.93 0.14 -14.01
N ILE A 514 36.73 0.76 -13.15
CA ILE A 514 37.95 0.13 -12.63
C ILE A 514 37.58 -0.77 -11.47
N LEU A 515 37.83 -2.07 -11.64
CA LEU A 515 37.56 -3.08 -10.62
C LEU A 515 38.82 -3.44 -9.83
N SER A 516 39.98 -3.46 -10.47
CA SER A 516 41.26 -3.78 -9.83
C SER A 516 42.44 -3.11 -10.53
N VAL A 517 43.46 -2.73 -9.78
CA VAL A 517 44.75 -2.23 -10.30
C VAL A 517 45.86 -3.08 -9.68
N ASN A 518 46.73 -3.67 -10.51
CA ASN A 518 47.81 -4.56 -10.06
C ASN A 518 47.35 -5.65 -9.08
N ASP A 519 46.22 -6.30 -9.38
CA ASP A 519 45.57 -7.33 -8.57
C ASP A 519 45.01 -6.88 -7.20
N GLU A 520 45.05 -5.57 -6.89
CA GLU A 520 44.34 -4.99 -5.75
C GLU A 520 42.90 -4.63 -6.16
N ASP A 521 41.91 -5.06 -5.38
CA ASP A 521 40.49 -4.70 -5.62
C ASP A 521 40.25 -3.25 -5.19
N VAL A 522 40.08 -2.38 -6.18
CA VAL A 522 39.84 -0.94 -5.99
C VAL A 522 38.41 -0.55 -6.36
N ARG A 523 37.52 -1.53 -6.58
CA ARG A 523 36.16 -1.32 -7.08
C ARG A 523 35.36 -0.30 -6.29
N TRP A 524 35.63 -0.18 -4.99
CA TRP A 524 34.89 0.73 -4.11
C TRP A 524 35.67 1.97 -3.69
N TYR A 525 36.87 2.16 -4.22
CA TYR A 525 37.72 3.31 -3.91
C TYR A 525 37.26 4.56 -4.68
N GLY A 526 37.50 5.73 -4.11
CA GLY A 526 37.30 7.01 -4.82
C GLY A 526 38.43 7.33 -5.79
N HIS A 527 38.20 8.28 -6.70
CA HIS A 527 39.16 8.64 -7.75
C HIS A 527 40.54 9.10 -7.24
N ASN A 528 40.66 9.50 -5.97
CA ASN A 528 41.94 9.84 -5.33
C ASN A 528 42.67 8.62 -4.74
N GLN A 529 41.99 7.49 -4.62
CA GLN A 529 42.46 6.25 -4.01
C GLN A 529 42.73 5.16 -5.06
N VAL A 530 42.04 5.20 -6.21
CA VAL A 530 42.32 4.44 -7.44
C VAL A 530 43.51 5.06 -8.16
#